data_AF-A0AAV9Z032-F1
#
_entry.id   AF-A0AAV9Z032-F1
#
_cell.length_a   1.000
_cell.length_b   1.000
_cell.length_c   1.000
_cell.angle_alpha   90.00
_cell.angle_beta   90.00
_cell.angle_gamma   90.00
#
_symmetry.space_group_name_H-M   'P 1'
#
loop_
_entity.id
_entity.type
_entity.pdbx_description
1 polymer ?
#
loop_
_entity_poly.entity_id
_entity_poly.type
_entity_poly.pdbx_seq_one_letter_code
_entity_poly.pdbx_strand_id
1 'polypeptide(L)'
;MAKRTATKIIWKVPQTLSAWIQRADRAARRPGTLGLAVLLAEKAAFEVNPAADTLAATTTQTSGRGRGSGGRGRGGRGAGARGRSGQKQGRDYAILHGQKRGSFKGSDDAVPPRDEHVIADNTPREGIYILIQATICRRLILRQIFQNPVHNVPAAQCCDICNPKLFDQVRPGKLYPGRYFAANAILDDATCELLASVGPIDAIETPEQLLASSWSRWEDLRRQLFVYMKGLDIPALPPPPPRQKRSAPTSQSLSGPVASSTRPPALPITPPLLMQEILGNDLLPLEIYQPLKPHHLPLVLA
;
A
#
# COMPACT_ATOMS: atom_id res chain seq x y z
N MET A 1 12.72 23.95 10.82
CA MET A 1 11.45 23.58 10.15
C MET A 1 11.56 22.14 9.67
N ALA A 2 10.69 21.24 10.13
CA ALA A 2 10.67 19.85 9.67
C ALA A 2 10.16 19.80 8.21
N LYS A 3 10.94 19.21 7.29
CA LYS A 3 10.51 19.02 5.90
C LYS A 3 9.38 17.99 5.87
N ARG A 4 8.21 18.37 5.36
CA ARG A 4 7.11 17.44 5.13
C ARG A 4 7.53 16.44 4.04
N THR A 5 7.49 15.15 4.38
CA THR A 5 7.70 14.06 3.42
C THR A 5 6.35 13.52 3.01
N ALA A 6 6.07 13.48 1.71
CA ALA A 6 4.84 12.89 1.19
C ALA A 6 5.12 11.44 0.77
N THR A 7 4.32 10.49 1.27
CA THR A 7 4.52 9.06 1.01
C THR A 7 3.44 8.52 0.07
N LYS A 8 3.85 7.80 -0.97
CA LYS A 8 2.94 7.06 -1.87
C LYS A 8 3.20 5.57 -1.76
N ILE A 9 2.24 4.85 -1.20
CA ILE A 9 2.29 3.39 -1.08
C ILE A 9 1.44 2.77 -2.19
N ILE A 10 2.00 1.77 -2.86
CA ILE A 10 1.34 0.96 -3.89
C ILE A 10 1.40 -0.50 -3.43
N TRP A 11 0.25 -1.10 -3.13
CA TRP A 11 0.14 -2.46 -2.58
C TRP A 11 0.12 -3.58 -3.61
N LYS A 12 0.19 -3.24 -4.90
CA LYS A 12 0.15 -4.21 -6.00
C LYS A 12 1.09 -3.77 -7.11
N VAL A 13 1.92 -4.70 -7.59
CA VAL A 13 2.82 -4.48 -8.73
C VAL A 13 2.02 -4.02 -9.96
N PRO A 14 2.29 -2.81 -10.50
CA PRO A 14 1.63 -2.35 -11.70
C PRO A 14 1.95 -3.22 -12.93
N GLN A 15 1.13 -3.10 -13.98
CA GLN A 15 1.33 -3.87 -15.21
C GLN A 15 2.61 -3.48 -15.95
N THR A 16 3.04 -2.23 -15.81
CA THR A 16 4.24 -1.71 -16.47
C THR A 16 5.05 -0.84 -15.51
N LEU A 17 6.34 -0.69 -15.81
CA LEU A 17 7.24 0.16 -15.04
C LEU A 17 6.88 1.65 -15.16
N SER A 18 6.53 2.13 -16.35
CA SER A 18 6.04 3.49 -16.58
C SER A 18 4.83 3.85 -15.71
N ALA A 19 3.86 2.94 -15.60
CA ALA A 19 2.68 3.14 -14.76
C ALA A 19 3.03 3.24 -13.27
N TRP A 20 4.06 2.51 -12.82
CA TRP A 20 4.59 2.67 -11.47
C TRP A 20 5.25 4.05 -11.27
N ILE A 21 6.13 4.47 -12.18
CA ILE A 21 6.82 5.78 -12.11
C ILE A 21 5.82 6.91 -12.05
N GLN A 22 4.82 6.95 -12.95
CA GLN A 22 3.82 8.00 -12.98
C GLN A 22 3.03 8.12 -11.66
N ARG A 23 2.85 7.01 -10.94
CA ARG A 23 2.21 7.00 -9.62
C ARG A 23 3.19 7.43 -8.52
N ALA A 24 4.42 6.96 -8.56
CA ALA A 24 5.50 7.33 -7.64
C ALA A 24 5.79 8.84 -7.69
N ASP A 25 5.81 9.42 -8.89
CA ASP A 25 6.07 10.85 -9.13
C ASP A 25 5.06 11.76 -8.44
N ARG A 26 3.85 11.26 -8.17
CA ARG A 26 2.82 12.01 -7.43
C ARG A 26 3.25 12.34 -5.99
N ALA A 27 4.22 11.62 -5.43
CA ALA A 27 4.70 11.83 -4.07
C ALA A 27 5.50 13.14 -3.90
N ALA A 28 6.17 13.67 -4.93
CA ALA A 28 6.97 14.91 -4.84
C ALA A 28 6.60 15.96 -5.87
N ARG A 29 5.33 16.04 -6.28
CA ARG A 29 4.86 17.03 -7.26
C ARG A 29 5.04 18.49 -6.79
N ARG A 30 5.05 18.73 -5.48
CA ARG A 30 5.17 20.08 -4.93
C ARG A 30 6.64 20.53 -4.93
N PRO A 31 6.97 21.73 -5.43
CA PRO A 31 8.33 22.27 -5.37
C PRO A 31 8.88 22.25 -3.94
N GLY A 32 10.14 21.85 -3.78
CA GLY A 32 10.81 21.78 -2.47
C GLY A 32 10.33 20.65 -1.55
N THR A 33 9.43 19.77 -2.00
CA THR A 33 9.01 18.60 -1.23
C THR A 33 9.85 17.38 -1.58
N LEU A 34 10.17 16.59 -0.54
CA LEU A 34 10.72 15.25 -0.72
C LEU A 34 9.55 14.26 -0.65
N GLY A 35 9.55 13.31 -1.57
CA GLY A 35 8.54 12.27 -1.62
C GLY A 35 9.18 10.89 -1.44
N LEU A 36 8.47 9.98 -0.78
CA LEU A 36 8.85 8.59 -0.64
C LEU A 36 7.86 7.73 -1.43
N ALA A 37 8.34 7.01 -2.44
CA ALA A 37 7.52 6.04 -3.16
C ALA A 37 7.82 4.64 -2.65
N VAL A 38 6.77 3.92 -2.25
CA VAL A 38 6.85 2.57 -1.70
C VAL A 38 6.05 1.63 -2.60
N LEU A 39 6.69 0.60 -3.12
CA LEU A 39 6.01 -0.49 -3.83
C LEU A 39 6.14 -1.76 -3.01
N LEU A 40 4.99 -2.33 -2.63
CA LEU A 40 4.91 -3.64 -1.98
C LEU A 40 4.87 -4.72 -3.05
N ALA A 41 5.91 -5.53 -3.12
CA ALA A 41 6.02 -6.60 -4.11
C ALA A 41 5.54 -7.94 -3.53
N GLU A 42 4.67 -8.64 -4.28
CA GLU A 42 4.26 -9.98 -3.91
C GLU A 42 5.42 -10.98 -4.07
N LYS A 43 5.39 -12.06 -3.29
CA LYS A 43 6.38 -13.14 -3.34
C LYS A 43 6.63 -13.66 -4.76
N ALA A 44 5.57 -13.82 -5.55
CA ALA A 44 5.65 -14.30 -6.93
C ALA A 44 6.47 -13.38 -7.85
N ALA A 45 6.54 -12.07 -7.54
CA ALA A 45 7.33 -11.13 -8.35
C ALA A 45 8.85 -11.38 -8.24
N PHE A 46 9.32 -12.09 -7.21
CA PHE A 46 10.71 -12.51 -7.06
C PHE A 46 11.01 -13.90 -7.65
N GLU A 47 9.97 -14.65 -8.01
CA GLU A 47 10.10 -16.00 -8.58
C GLU A 47 10.20 -15.97 -10.12
N VAL A 48 9.87 -14.84 -10.75
CA VAL A 48 10.02 -14.61 -12.19
C VAL A 48 11.50 -14.51 -12.55
N ASN A 49 11.98 -15.30 -13.51
CA ASN A 49 13.34 -15.13 -14.05
C ASN A 49 13.26 -14.34 -15.36
N PRO A 50 13.57 -13.03 -15.38
CA PRO A 50 13.41 -12.19 -16.56
C PRO A 50 14.27 -12.65 -17.75
N ALA A 51 15.40 -13.30 -17.49
CA ALA A 51 16.27 -13.84 -18.55
C ALA A 51 15.63 -15.05 -19.25
N ALA A 52 14.92 -15.91 -18.52
CA ALA A 52 14.26 -17.08 -19.08
C ALA A 52 13.04 -16.68 -19.93
N ASP A 53 12.27 -15.69 -19.49
CA ASP A 53 11.08 -15.23 -20.21
C ASP A 53 11.43 -14.54 -21.53
N THR A 54 12.57 -13.83 -21.59
CA THR A 54 13.04 -13.18 -22.81
C THR A 54 13.34 -14.21 -23.91
N LEU A 55 13.95 -15.35 -23.56
CA LEU A 55 14.21 -16.45 -24.50
C LEU A 55 12.93 -17.16 -24.97
N ALA A 56 11.97 -17.34 -24.06
CA ALA A 56 10.69 -17.99 -24.38
C ALA A 56 9.81 -17.11 -25.30
N ALA A 57 9.80 -15.79 -25.08
CA ALA A 57 9.06 -14.85 -25.92
C ALA A 57 9.54 -14.87 -27.38
N THR A 58 10.83 -15.07 -27.62
CA THR A 58 11.40 -15.19 -28.98
C THR A 58 10.95 -16.46 -29.71
N THR A 59 10.63 -17.54 -28.98
CA THR A 59 10.33 -18.84 -29.60
C THR A 59 8.84 -19.01 -29.93
N THR A 60 7.95 -18.23 -29.32
CA THR A 60 6.50 -18.52 -29.35
C THR A 60 5.71 -17.74 -30.43
N GLN A 61 6.37 -16.97 -31.31
CA GLN A 61 5.65 -16.19 -32.34
C GLN A 61 5.39 -16.93 -33.68
N THR A 62 5.68 -18.22 -33.80
CA THR A 62 5.52 -18.95 -35.09
C THR A 62 4.56 -20.15 -35.10
N SER A 63 3.92 -20.55 -33.99
CA SER A 63 2.95 -21.66 -34.04
C SER A 63 1.53 -21.17 -34.37
N GLY A 64 1.14 -21.35 -35.63
CA GLY A 64 -0.15 -20.95 -36.18
C GLY A 64 -1.38 -21.49 -35.45
N ARG A 65 -2.49 -20.80 -35.68
CA ARG A 65 -3.86 -21.15 -35.29
C ARG A 65 -4.26 -22.53 -35.87
N GLY A 66 -3.90 -23.60 -35.18
CA GLY A 66 -4.46 -24.94 -35.41
C GLY A 66 -5.88 -25.00 -34.84
N ARG A 67 -6.87 -24.80 -35.71
CA ARG A 67 -8.31 -24.92 -35.41
C ARG A 67 -8.69 -26.40 -35.25
N GLY A 68 -8.29 -27.01 -34.14
CA GLY A 68 -8.59 -28.41 -33.80
C GLY A 68 -9.89 -28.53 -32.99
N SER A 69 -10.98 -28.81 -33.69
CA SER A 69 -12.27 -29.21 -33.14
C SER A 69 -12.22 -30.65 -32.64
N GLY A 70 -12.73 -30.89 -31.42
CA GLY A 70 -13.32 -32.18 -31.04
C GLY A 70 -12.41 -33.10 -30.22
N GLY A 71 -12.71 -33.22 -28.93
CA GLY A 71 -12.10 -34.23 -28.07
C GLY A 71 -12.67 -34.23 -26.65
N ARG A 72 -13.90 -34.75 -26.47
CA ARG A 72 -14.47 -35.05 -25.16
C ARG A 72 -13.73 -36.26 -24.56
N GLY A 73 -12.60 -36.02 -23.90
CA GLY A 73 -11.86 -37.02 -23.12
C GLY A 73 -12.16 -36.87 -21.63
N ARG A 74 -13.12 -37.65 -21.13
CA ARG A 74 -13.47 -37.77 -19.71
C ARG A 74 -12.62 -38.91 -19.13
N GLY A 75 -11.59 -38.61 -18.35
CA GLY A 75 -10.89 -39.63 -17.57
C GLY A 75 -9.44 -39.29 -17.29
N GLY A 76 -9.06 -39.34 -16.00
CA GLY A 76 -7.66 -39.33 -15.60
C GLY A 76 -7.38 -38.50 -14.36
N ARG A 77 -7.75 -39.03 -13.19
CA ARG A 77 -7.14 -38.65 -11.90
C ARG A 77 -5.68 -39.11 -11.90
N GLY A 78 -4.83 -38.39 -12.63
CA GLY A 78 -3.39 -38.55 -12.61
C GLY A 78 -2.80 -37.45 -11.74
N ALA A 79 -2.66 -37.72 -10.44
CA ALA A 79 -1.79 -36.95 -9.55
C ALA A 79 -0.34 -37.16 -10.00
N GLY A 80 0.05 -36.48 -11.08
CA GLY A 80 1.39 -36.52 -11.63
C GLY A 80 2.35 -35.80 -10.69
N ALA A 81 3.23 -36.57 -10.06
CA ALA A 81 4.38 -36.13 -9.28
C ALA A 81 5.48 -35.46 -10.15
N ARG A 82 5.10 -34.52 -11.01
CA ARG A 82 5.97 -33.65 -11.80
C ARG A 82 5.72 -32.21 -11.37
N GLY A 83 6.62 -31.45 -10.78
CA GLY A 83 7.96 -31.71 -10.27
C GLY A 83 8.24 -30.73 -9.14
N ARG A 84 8.71 -31.25 -8.01
CA ARG A 84 9.02 -30.45 -6.80
C ARG A 84 10.45 -29.88 -6.85
N SER A 85 11.28 -30.31 -7.81
CA SER A 85 12.68 -29.90 -7.95
C SER A 85 12.82 -28.47 -8.48
N GLY A 86 11.97 -28.03 -9.41
CA GLY A 86 12.01 -26.66 -9.95
C GLY A 86 11.70 -25.56 -8.92
N GLN A 87 10.88 -25.86 -7.90
CA GLN A 87 10.52 -24.89 -6.86
C GLN A 87 11.68 -24.51 -5.94
N LYS A 88 12.70 -25.36 -5.77
CA LYS A 88 13.82 -25.06 -4.85
C LYS A 88 14.74 -23.98 -5.43
N GLN A 89 15.09 -24.08 -6.72
CA GLN A 89 15.98 -23.11 -7.37
C GLN A 89 15.35 -21.71 -7.42
N GLY A 90 14.04 -21.61 -7.68
CA GLY A 90 13.32 -20.33 -7.67
C GLY A 90 13.31 -19.63 -6.31
N ARG A 91 13.28 -20.39 -5.21
CA ARG A 91 13.30 -19.83 -3.86
C ARG A 91 14.64 -19.18 -3.51
N ASP A 92 15.74 -19.87 -3.80
CA ASP A 92 17.07 -19.35 -3.49
C ASP A 92 17.37 -18.11 -4.34
N TYR A 93 16.98 -18.15 -5.62
CA TYR A 93 17.01 -16.98 -6.50
C TYR A 93 16.20 -15.80 -5.90
N ALA A 94 14.95 -16.03 -5.52
CA ALA A 94 14.10 -14.98 -4.95
C ALA A 94 14.71 -14.34 -3.70
N ILE A 95 15.29 -15.16 -2.80
CA ILE A 95 15.98 -14.67 -1.60
C ILE A 95 17.21 -13.85 -1.96
N LEU A 96 18.03 -14.33 -2.90
CA LEU A 96 19.22 -13.62 -3.37
C LEU A 96 18.89 -12.27 -4.03
N HIS A 97 17.72 -12.16 -4.65
CA HIS A 97 17.19 -10.94 -5.26
C HIS A 97 16.32 -10.10 -4.29
N GLY A 98 16.45 -10.32 -2.98
CA GLY A 98 15.93 -9.40 -1.99
C GLY A 98 14.48 -9.63 -1.56
N GLN A 99 13.90 -10.81 -1.81
CA GLN A 99 12.54 -11.16 -1.36
C GLN A 99 12.30 -10.92 0.15
N LYS A 100 13.35 -10.99 0.97
CA LYS A 100 13.26 -10.80 2.44
C LYS A 100 13.55 -9.38 2.91
N ARG A 101 13.88 -8.45 2.00
CA ARG A 101 14.19 -7.07 2.36
C ARG A 101 12.97 -6.36 2.91
N GLY A 102 13.18 -5.36 3.76
CA GLY A 102 12.08 -4.68 4.45
C GLY A 102 11.40 -5.55 5.50
N SER A 103 11.99 -6.71 5.86
CA SER A 103 11.48 -7.54 6.94
C SER A 103 11.42 -6.75 8.24
N PHE A 104 10.48 -7.10 9.11
CA PHE A 104 10.26 -6.38 10.37
C PHE A 104 11.56 -6.19 11.19
N LYS A 105 12.41 -7.22 11.23
CA LYS A 105 13.69 -7.19 11.95
C LYS A 105 14.79 -6.47 11.19
N GLY A 106 14.72 -6.38 9.87
CA GLY A 106 15.75 -5.75 9.06
C GLY A 106 17.02 -6.54 8.88
N SER A 107 16.99 -7.81 9.29
CA SER A 107 18.11 -8.73 9.17
C SER A 107 18.56 -8.95 7.73
N ASP A 108 17.66 -8.72 6.78
CA ASP A 108 17.84 -9.06 5.37
C ASP A 108 17.82 -7.80 4.47
N ASP A 109 17.95 -6.60 5.03
CA ASP A 109 17.85 -5.35 4.25
C ASP A 109 19.08 -5.09 3.36
N ALA A 110 20.24 -5.54 3.82
CA ALA A 110 21.48 -5.50 3.06
C ALA A 110 21.46 -6.62 2.03
N VAL A 111 21.63 -6.27 0.75
CA VAL A 111 21.81 -7.24 -0.32
C VAL A 111 23.15 -6.97 -1.00
N PRO A 112 23.99 -8.01 -1.18
CA PRO A 112 25.25 -7.85 -1.87
C PRO A 112 24.97 -7.45 -3.34
N PRO A 113 25.68 -6.44 -3.89
CA PRO A 113 25.60 -6.13 -5.31
C PRO A 113 25.94 -7.38 -6.13
N ARG A 114 25.18 -7.63 -7.18
CA ARG A 114 25.46 -8.70 -8.15
C ARG A 114 25.43 -8.14 -9.57
N ASP A 115 26.08 -8.87 -10.47
CA ASP A 115 25.97 -8.60 -11.90
C ASP A 115 24.51 -8.73 -12.31
N GLU A 116 23.99 -7.62 -12.83
CA GLU A 116 22.56 -7.44 -13.02
C GLU A 116 22.10 -8.01 -14.37
N HIS A 117 20.78 -8.22 -14.49
CA HIS A 117 20.19 -8.71 -15.73
C HIS A 117 20.44 -7.73 -16.87
N VAL A 118 20.76 -8.27 -18.05
CA VAL A 118 20.80 -7.49 -19.28
C VAL A 118 19.41 -6.92 -19.54
N ILE A 119 19.30 -5.59 -19.49
CA ILE A 119 18.05 -4.88 -19.76
C ILE A 119 17.88 -4.81 -21.27
N ALA A 120 17.01 -5.65 -21.82
CA ALA A 120 16.60 -5.57 -23.22
C ALA A 120 15.39 -4.63 -23.39
N ASP A 121 15.33 -3.92 -24.52
CA ASP A 121 14.25 -2.96 -24.83
C ASP A 121 12.86 -3.62 -24.89
N ASN A 122 12.79 -4.92 -25.16
CA ASN A 122 11.57 -5.71 -25.23
C ASN A 122 11.26 -6.51 -23.95
N THR A 123 11.86 -6.13 -22.82
CA THR A 123 11.62 -6.82 -21.56
C THR A 123 10.13 -6.81 -21.20
N PRO A 124 9.54 -7.96 -20.81
CA PRO A 124 8.14 -8.02 -20.42
C PRO A 124 7.82 -6.98 -19.35
N ARG A 125 6.68 -6.30 -19.51
CA ARG A 125 6.19 -5.28 -18.56
C ARG A 125 7.17 -4.12 -18.31
N GLU A 126 7.94 -3.76 -19.33
CA GLU A 126 8.91 -2.65 -19.28
C GLU A 126 9.97 -2.82 -18.18
N GLY A 127 10.32 -4.06 -17.83
CA GLY A 127 11.35 -4.33 -16.83
C GLY A 127 10.93 -4.10 -15.37
N ILE A 128 9.63 -4.02 -15.05
CA ILE A 128 9.15 -3.88 -13.65
C ILE A 128 9.74 -4.97 -12.73
N TYR A 129 9.90 -6.21 -13.20
CA TYR A 129 10.48 -7.29 -12.41
C TYR A 129 11.99 -7.15 -12.22
N ILE A 130 12.70 -6.62 -13.22
CA ILE A 130 14.12 -6.29 -13.10
C ILE A 130 14.30 -5.22 -12.02
N LEU A 131 13.44 -4.19 -12.01
CA LEU A 131 13.43 -3.21 -10.93
C LEU A 131 13.17 -3.88 -9.58
N ILE A 132 12.16 -4.75 -9.46
CA ILE A 132 11.81 -5.40 -8.19
C ILE A 132 12.98 -6.20 -7.62
N GLN A 133 13.61 -7.00 -8.48
CA GLN A 133 14.68 -7.96 -8.16
C GLN A 133 16.08 -7.33 -8.16
N ALA A 134 16.15 -6.01 -8.35
CA ALA A 134 17.38 -5.24 -8.38
C ALA A 134 18.27 -5.51 -7.17
N THR A 135 19.56 -5.65 -7.42
CA THR A 135 20.58 -5.69 -6.36
C THR A 135 21.52 -4.50 -6.44
N ILE A 136 21.41 -3.68 -7.48
CA ILE A 136 22.08 -2.38 -7.60
C ILE A 136 21.08 -1.23 -7.47
N CYS A 137 21.58 0.00 -7.41
CA CYS A 137 20.75 1.20 -7.27
C CYS A 137 19.56 1.24 -8.25
N ARG A 138 18.34 1.36 -7.70
CA ARG A 138 17.10 1.45 -8.50
C ARG A 138 17.11 2.59 -9.52
N ARG A 139 17.72 3.73 -9.17
CA ARG A 139 17.84 4.85 -10.11
C ARG A 139 18.78 4.54 -11.28
N LEU A 140 19.77 3.67 -11.11
CA LEU A 140 20.61 3.21 -12.23
C LEU A 140 19.80 2.35 -13.20
N ILE A 141 18.94 1.47 -12.70
CA ILE A 141 18.04 0.67 -13.54
C ILE A 141 17.07 1.59 -14.29
N LEU A 142 16.42 2.53 -13.60
CA LEU A 142 15.53 3.50 -14.26
C LEU A 142 16.26 4.36 -15.28
N ARG A 143 17.53 4.68 -15.02
CA ARG A 143 18.39 5.40 -15.96
C ARG A 143 18.62 4.58 -17.22
N GLN A 144 18.93 3.29 -17.09
CA GLN A 144 19.16 2.40 -18.22
C GLN A 144 17.88 2.19 -19.03
N ILE A 145 16.75 1.86 -18.37
CA ILE A 145 15.48 1.57 -19.07
C ILE A 145 14.94 2.77 -19.82
N PHE A 146 14.94 3.96 -19.20
CA PHE A 146 14.35 5.17 -19.78
C PHE A 146 15.37 6.14 -20.38
N GLN A 147 16.65 5.73 -20.45
CA GLN A 147 17.76 6.56 -20.95
C GLN A 147 17.83 7.94 -20.29
N ASN A 148 17.52 8.01 -18.99
CA ASN A 148 17.57 9.26 -18.23
C ASN A 148 19.03 9.74 -18.06
N PRO A 149 19.29 11.04 -17.86
CA PRO A 149 20.62 11.54 -17.56
C PRO A 149 21.15 11.03 -16.20
N VAL A 150 22.47 11.13 -15.99
CA VAL A 150 23.07 10.81 -14.69
C VAL A 150 22.59 11.82 -13.64
N HIS A 151 22.12 11.31 -12.50
CA HIS A 151 21.69 12.14 -11.38
C HIS A 151 22.65 12.01 -10.19
N ASN A 152 23.14 13.16 -9.72
CA ASN A 152 23.98 13.25 -8.52
C ASN A 152 23.11 13.33 -7.26
N VAL A 153 22.34 12.26 -6.99
CA VAL A 153 21.51 12.19 -5.77
C VAL A 153 22.36 11.59 -4.63
N PRO A 154 22.44 12.25 -3.46
CA PRO A 154 23.12 11.69 -2.31
C PRO A 154 22.56 10.30 -1.96
N ALA A 155 23.42 9.34 -1.60
CA ALA A 155 23.03 7.97 -1.29
C ALA A 155 21.87 7.90 -0.26
N ALA A 156 21.91 8.77 0.75
CA ALA A 156 20.88 8.89 1.78
C ALA A 156 19.46 9.21 1.24
N GLN A 157 19.33 9.77 0.04
CA GLN A 157 18.07 10.15 -0.61
C GLN A 157 17.78 9.36 -1.89
N CYS A 158 18.59 8.34 -2.19
CA CYS A 158 18.59 7.70 -3.50
C CYS A 158 17.50 6.62 -3.64
N CYS A 159 17.73 5.45 -3.05
CA CYS A 159 16.78 4.33 -2.99
C CYS A 159 17.13 3.40 -1.81
N ASP A 160 16.29 2.42 -1.52
CA ASP A 160 16.47 1.41 -0.47
C ASP A 160 17.74 0.56 -0.62
N ILE A 161 18.28 0.41 -1.84
CA ILE A 161 19.55 -0.32 -2.05
C ILE A 161 20.75 0.57 -1.66
N CYS A 162 20.70 1.86 -1.97
CA CYS A 162 21.75 2.81 -1.58
C CYS A 162 21.63 3.26 -0.11
N ASN A 163 20.42 3.25 0.44
CA ASN A 163 20.13 3.61 1.82
C ASN A 163 19.08 2.65 2.42
N PRO A 164 19.54 1.54 3.03
CA PRO A 164 18.66 0.58 3.69
C PRO A 164 17.79 1.18 4.81
N LYS A 165 18.22 2.28 5.43
CA LYS A 165 17.44 2.96 6.50
C LYS A 165 16.11 3.53 6.00
N LEU A 166 15.89 3.60 4.68
CA LEU A 166 14.57 3.96 4.15
C LEU A 166 13.50 2.93 4.52
N PHE A 167 13.87 1.67 4.80
CA PHE A 167 12.93 0.68 5.31
C PHE A 167 12.36 1.05 6.68
N ASP A 168 13.15 1.69 7.54
CA ASP A 168 12.68 2.11 8.87
C ASP A 168 11.50 3.10 8.80
N GLN A 169 11.35 3.81 7.68
CA GLN A 169 10.25 4.74 7.44
C GLN A 169 8.95 4.06 7.01
N VAL A 170 9.02 2.81 6.53
CA VAL A 170 7.89 2.09 5.95
C VAL A 170 7.57 0.78 6.67
N ARG A 171 8.47 0.31 7.54
CA ARG A 171 8.23 -0.88 8.34
C ARG A 171 7.03 -0.67 9.26
N PRO A 172 6.23 -1.72 9.49
CA PRO A 172 5.23 -1.69 10.55
C PRO A 172 5.90 -1.28 11.86
N GLY A 173 5.33 -0.27 12.54
CA GLY A 173 5.91 0.24 13.79
C GLY A 173 6.08 -0.85 14.84
N LYS A 174 7.02 -0.63 15.77
CA LYS A 174 7.35 -1.58 16.86
C LYS A 174 6.13 -2.07 17.66
N LEU A 175 5.09 -1.24 17.74
CA LEU A 175 3.89 -1.56 18.49
C LEU A 175 3.19 -2.80 17.95
N TYR A 176 3.33 -3.13 16.66
CA TYR A 176 2.69 -4.31 16.06
C TYR A 176 3.59 -5.03 15.06
N PRO A 177 4.53 -5.87 15.54
CA PRO A 177 5.31 -6.74 14.68
C PRO A 177 4.39 -7.61 13.81
N GLY A 178 4.45 -7.44 12.49
CA GLY A 178 3.76 -8.32 11.54
C GLY A 178 2.27 -8.05 11.34
N ARG A 179 1.72 -6.92 11.81
CA ARG A 179 0.34 -6.52 11.44
C ARG A 179 0.33 -5.15 10.75
N TYR A 180 -0.19 -5.14 9.53
CA TYR A 180 -0.49 -3.91 8.79
C TYR A 180 -1.79 -3.32 9.32
N PHE A 181 -1.73 -2.66 10.47
CA PHE A 181 -2.83 -1.86 10.96
C PHE A 181 -2.68 -0.44 10.41
N ALA A 182 -3.71 0.05 9.72
CA ALA A 182 -3.84 1.47 9.51
C ALA A 182 -4.01 2.16 10.88
N ALA A 183 -3.72 3.47 10.98
CA ALA A 183 -3.77 4.18 12.26
C ALA A 183 -5.12 4.03 12.97
N ASN A 184 -6.20 3.94 12.20
CA ASN A 184 -7.57 3.69 12.67
C ASN A 184 -7.77 2.33 13.37
N ALA A 185 -6.87 1.36 13.17
CA ALA A 185 -6.91 0.08 13.87
C ALA A 185 -6.15 0.11 15.21
N ILE A 186 -5.41 1.19 15.50
CA ILE A 186 -4.89 1.48 16.84
C ILE A 186 -5.97 2.18 17.65
N LEU A 187 -6.50 3.30 17.15
CA LEU A 187 -7.63 4.03 17.70
C LEU A 187 -8.61 4.29 16.57
N ASP A 188 -9.86 3.86 16.69
CA ASP A 188 -10.86 4.21 15.68
C ASP A 188 -11.26 5.70 15.77
N ASP A 189 -11.90 6.19 14.71
CA ASP A 189 -12.26 7.61 14.60
C ASP A 189 -13.24 8.01 15.72
N ALA A 190 -14.17 7.12 16.08
CA ALA A 190 -15.13 7.35 17.17
C ALA A 190 -14.43 7.53 18.53
N THR A 191 -13.41 6.72 18.82
CA THR A 191 -12.60 6.87 20.03
C THR A 191 -11.79 8.17 20.00
N CYS A 192 -11.25 8.54 18.83
CA CYS A 192 -10.55 9.81 18.66
C CYS A 192 -11.48 11.01 18.93
N GLU A 193 -12.70 10.98 18.40
CA GLU A 193 -13.72 12.01 18.65
C GLU A 193 -14.12 12.08 20.12
N LEU A 194 -14.33 10.92 20.77
CA LEU A 194 -14.61 10.85 22.21
C LEU A 194 -13.50 11.52 23.02
N LEU A 195 -12.24 11.15 22.78
CA LEU A 195 -11.10 11.73 23.49
C LEU A 195 -10.94 13.22 23.23
N ALA A 196 -11.17 13.69 22.00
CA ALA A 196 -11.13 15.10 21.67
C ALA A 196 -12.23 15.91 22.39
N SER A 197 -13.36 15.27 22.71
CA SER A 197 -14.49 15.92 23.42
C SER A 197 -14.29 16.10 24.93
N VAL A 198 -13.29 15.43 25.53
CA VAL A 198 -13.05 15.48 26.97
C VAL A 198 -12.31 16.76 27.38
N GLY A 199 -11.54 17.35 26.47
CA GLY A 199 -10.67 18.48 26.76
C GLY A 199 -9.29 18.08 27.32
N PRO A 200 -8.61 18.97 28.05
CA PRO A 200 -7.33 18.67 28.68
C PRO A 200 -7.41 17.45 29.61
N ILE A 201 -6.42 16.56 29.53
CA ILE A 201 -6.33 15.35 30.36
C ILE A 201 -5.05 15.40 31.20
N ASP A 202 -5.23 15.66 32.49
CA ASP A 202 -4.12 15.78 33.45
C ASP A 202 -3.77 14.47 34.16
N ALA A 203 -4.74 13.55 34.21
CA ALA A 203 -4.73 12.33 35.01
C ALA A 203 -5.04 11.09 34.13
N ILE A 204 -4.39 9.96 34.40
CA ILE A 204 -4.53 8.74 33.56
C ILE A 204 -5.87 8.04 33.78
N GLU A 205 -6.49 8.28 34.92
CA GLU A 205 -7.77 7.74 35.35
C GLU A 205 -8.91 8.22 34.45
N THR A 206 -8.80 9.42 33.87
CA THR A 206 -9.81 9.97 32.97
C THR A 206 -9.94 9.13 31.69
N PRO A 207 -8.88 8.92 30.88
CA PRO A 207 -8.97 8.02 29.74
C PRO A 207 -9.22 6.57 30.15
N GLU A 208 -8.84 6.13 31.36
CA GLU A 208 -9.17 4.79 31.87
C GLU A 208 -10.67 4.57 31.98
N GLN A 209 -11.38 5.52 32.58
CA GLN A 209 -12.84 5.45 32.72
C GLN A 209 -13.56 5.42 31.37
N LEU A 210 -12.97 6.06 30.35
CA LEU A 210 -13.57 6.16 29.02
C LEU A 210 -13.27 4.96 28.12
N LEU A 211 -12.04 4.43 28.20
CA LEU A 211 -11.52 3.50 27.20
C LEU A 211 -11.29 2.09 27.72
N ALA A 212 -11.13 1.87 29.03
CA ALA A 212 -10.71 0.56 29.54
C ALA A 212 -11.67 -0.58 29.18
N SER A 213 -12.97 -0.30 29.08
CA SER A 213 -14.00 -1.29 28.75
C SER A 213 -14.22 -1.48 27.24
N SER A 214 -13.94 -0.47 26.43
CA SER A 214 -14.29 -0.42 25.01
C SER A 214 -13.09 -0.65 24.08
N TRP A 215 -11.91 -0.22 24.50
CA TRP A 215 -10.70 -0.28 23.70
C TRP A 215 -9.85 -1.48 24.08
N SER A 216 -9.90 -2.53 23.28
CA SER A 216 -9.19 -3.81 23.48
C SER A 216 -7.66 -3.70 23.69
N ARG A 217 -7.07 -2.53 23.42
CA ARG A 217 -5.62 -2.28 23.54
C ARG A 217 -5.25 -1.38 24.72
N TRP A 218 -6.22 -1.11 25.61
CA TRP A 218 -6.02 -0.25 26.77
C TRP A 218 -4.80 -0.65 27.60
N GLU A 219 -4.69 -1.92 27.99
CA GLU A 219 -3.59 -2.37 28.87
C GLU A 219 -2.20 -2.18 28.24
N ASP A 220 -2.08 -2.41 26.94
CA ASP A 220 -0.81 -2.32 26.22
C ASP A 220 -0.38 -0.87 25.94
N LEU A 221 -1.34 0.01 25.66
CA LEU A 221 -1.07 1.34 25.12
C LEU A 221 -1.47 2.50 26.03
N ARG A 222 -2.17 2.29 27.16
CA ARG A 222 -2.70 3.38 28.00
C ARG A 222 -1.65 4.41 28.41
N ARG A 223 -0.46 3.96 28.80
CA ARG A 223 0.62 4.87 29.22
C ARG A 223 1.12 5.73 28.06
N GLN A 224 1.28 5.15 26.88
CA GLN A 224 1.75 5.87 25.69
C GLN A 224 0.69 6.85 25.20
N LEU A 225 -0.57 6.42 25.17
CA LEU A 225 -1.70 7.30 24.84
C LEU A 225 -1.76 8.47 25.81
N PHE A 226 -1.70 8.23 27.12
CA PHE A 226 -1.74 9.29 28.13
C PHE A 226 -0.59 10.31 27.98
N VAL A 227 0.65 9.83 27.83
CA VAL A 227 1.81 10.72 27.61
C VAL A 227 1.63 11.56 26.34
N TYR A 228 1.13 10.94 25.26
CA TYR A 228 0.86 11.64 24.01
C TYR A 228 -0.23 12.72 24.19
N MET A 229 -1.36 12.36 24.81
CA MET A 229 -2.47 13.29 25.05
C MET A 229 -2.09 14.45 25.95
N LYS A 230 -1.29 14.20 26.99
CA LYS A 230 -0.77 15.25 27.89
C LYS A 230 0.15 16.25 27.19
N GLY A 231 0.79 15.83 26.09
CA GLY A 231 1.60 16.70 25.24
C GLY A 231 0.81 17.52 24.22
N LEU A 232 -0.51 17.28 24.08
CA LEU A 232 -1.36 18.06 23.19
C LEU A 232 -1.87 19.32 23.91
N ASP A 233 -1.71 20.46 23.27
CA ASP A 233 -2.30 21.73 23.71
C ASP A 233 -3.79 21.75 23.33
N ILE A 234 -4.61 21.11 24.15
CA ILE A 234 -6.07 21.05 23.95
C ILE A 234 -6.68 22.19 24.78
N PRO A 235 -7.34 23.18 24.16
CA PRO A 235 -8.00 24.23 24.91
C PRO A 235 -9.17 23.67 25.73
N ALA A 236 -9.39 24.22 26.92
CA ALA A 236 -10.56 23.88 27.73
C ALA A 236 -11.83 24.20 26.95
N LEU A 237 -12.76 23.25 26.88
CA LEU A 237 -14.05 23.47 26.26
C LEU A 237 -14.84 24.50 27.08
N PRO A 238 -15.53 25.46 26.42
CA PRO A 238 -16.40 26.38 27.14
C PRO A 238 -17.49 25.58 27.86
N PRO A 239 -17.89 25.98 29.08
CA PRO A 239 -18.95 25.29 29.79
C PRO A 239 -20.22 25.30 28.93
N PRO A 240 -20.97 24.19 28.89
CA PRO A 240 -22.22 24.16 28.13
C PRO A 240 -23.12 25.30 28.62
N PRO A 241 -23.83 26.00 27.72
CA PRO A 241 -24.73 27.06 28.14
C PRO A 241 -25.70 26.49 29.18
N PRO A 242 -26.04 27.27 30.23
CA PRO A 242 -26.94 26.80 31.28
C PRO A 242 -28.20 26.26 30.61
N ARG A 243 -28.50 24.98 30.84
CA ARG A 243 -29.72 24.36 30.32
C ARG A 243 -30.89 25.21 30.82
N GLN A 244 -31.48 25.99 29.91
CA GLN A 244 -32.75 26.63 30.21
C GLN A 244 -33.68 25.50 30.61
N LYS A 245 -34.18 25.56 31.85
CA LYS A 245 -35.18 24.62 32.35
C LYS A 245 -36.35 24.72 31.38
N ARG A 246 -36.40 23.80 30.42
CA ARG A 246 -37.53 23.65 29.52
C ARG A 246 -38.66 23.24 30.46
N SER A 247 -39.53 24.19 30.77
CA SER A 247 -40.74 23.94 31.55
C SER A 247 -41.39 22.72 30.93
N ALA A 248 -41.54 21.64 31.72
CA ALA A 248 -42.21 20.45 31.26
C ALA A 248 -43.55 20.91 30.67
N PRO A 249 -43.86 20.59 29.40
CA PRO A 249 -45.16 20.90 28.86
C PRO A 249 -46.18 20.20 29.75
N THR A 250 -46.98 21.01 30.46
CA THR A 250 -48.10 20.56 31.28
C THR A 250 -48.89 19.53 30.51
N SER A 251 -49.04 18.35 31.10
CA SER A 251 -49.72 17.18 30.55
C SER A 251 -51.17 17.52 30.19
N GLN A 252 -51.41 18.07 28.99
CA GLN A 252 -52.74 18.09 28.42
C GLN A 252 -53.02 16.71 27.86
N SER A 253 -53.91 16.01 28.57
CA SER A 253 -54.59 14.78 28.18
C SER A 253 -55.14 14.89 26.75
N LEU A 254 -54.41 14.37 25.77
CA LEU A 254 -54.87 14.15 24.40
C LEU A 254 -55.26 12.68 24.23
N SER A 255 -56.48 12.37 24.63
CA SER A 255 -57.22 11.20 24.14
C SER A 255 -57.62 11.46 22.68
N GLY A 256 -56.71 11.18 21.76
CA GLY A 256 -56.95 11.19 20.31
C GLY A 256 -56.85 9.79 19.73
N PRO A 257 -57.66 9.44 18.71
CA PRO A 257 -57.71 8.11 18.13
C PRO A 257 -56.39 7.75 17.45
N VAL A 258 -55.94 6.51 17.70
CA VAL A 258 -54.76 5.89 17.11
C VAL A 258 -54.95 5.78 15.60
N ALA A 259 -54.39 6.73 14.84
CA ALA A 259 -54.27 6.60 13.40
C ALA A 259 -53.12 5.62 13.12
N SER A 260 -53.47 4.41 12.69
CA SER A 260 -52.57 3.39 12.18
C SER A 260 -51.62 3.97 11.13
N SER A 261 -50.36 4.12 11.50
CA SER A 261 -49.29 4.55 10.60
C SER A 261 -48.99 3.41 9.63
N THR A 262 -49.60 3.47 8.44
CA THR A 262 -49.29 2.60 7.32
C THR A 262 -47.87 2.91 6.86
N ARG A 263 -46.92 2.08 7.29
CA ARG A 263 -45.53 2.11 6.85
C ARG A 263 -45.50 1.95 5.32
N PRO A 264 -44.97 2.91 4.54
CA PRO A 264 -44.88 2.75 3.11
C PRO A 264 -44.00 1.53 2.77
N PRO A 265 -44.38 0.72 1.75
CA PRO A 265 -43.62 -0.45 1.37
C PRO A 265 -42.21 -0.04 0.93
N ALA A 266 -41.22 -0.80 1.42
CA ALA A 266 -39.83 -0.63 1.07
C ALA A 266 -39.68 -0.72 -0.45
N LEU A 267 -39.13 0.33 -1.06
CA LEU A 267 -38.75 0.30 -2.47
C LEU A 267 -37.71 -0.82 -2.66
N PRO A 268 -37.80 -1.60 -3.76
CA PRO A 268 -36.84 -2.66 -4.04
C PRO A 268 -35.44 -2.05 -4.18
N ILE A 269 -34.52 -2.54 -3.36
CA ILE A 269 -33.09 -2.24 -3.45
C ILE A 269 -32.62 -2.81 -4.79
N THR A 270 -32.44 -1.94 -5.78
CA THR A 270 -31.72 -2.27 -6.99
C THR A 270 -30.26 -2.57 -6.62
N PRO A 271 -29.74 -3.77 -6.92
CA PRO A 271 -28.33 -4.04 -6.72
C PRO A 271 -27.51 -3.07 -7.58
N PRO A 272 -26.38 -2.54 -7.07
CA PRO A 272 -25.50 -1.71 -7.88
C PRO A 272 -25.07 -2.52 -9.09
N LEU A 273 -25.34 -1.96 -10.28
CA LEU A 273 -24.83 -2.46 -11.55
C LEU A 273 -23.33 -2.72 -11.41
N LEU A 274 -23.00 -3.99 -11.57
CA LEU A 274 -21.66 -4.51 -11.71
C LEU A 274 -20.90 -3.60 -12.71
N MET A 275 -19.86 -2.90 -12.24
CA MET A 275 -18.89 -2.30 -13.15
C MET A 275 -18.14 -3.44 -13.84
N GLN A 276 -18.71 -3.90 -14.94
CA GLN A 276 -18.03 -4.68 -15.96
C GLN A 276 -17.55 -3.71 -17.04
N GLU A 277 -16.29 -3.90 -17.42
CA GLU A 277 -15.66 -3.43 -18.67
C GLU A 277 -15.28 -1.94 -18.77
N ILE A 278 -14.07 -1.64 -18.28
CA ILE A 278 -13.14 -0.80 -19.03
C ILE A 278 -11.86 -1.61 -19.23
N LEU A 279 -11.91 -2.55 -20.18
CA LEU A 279 -10.74 -2.98 -20.93
C LEU A 279 -10.75 -2.20 -22.25
N GLY A 280 -10.56 -0.89 -22.15
CA GLY A 280 -10.14 -0.08 -23.28
C GLY A 280 -8.65 -0.33 -23.51
N ASN A 281 -8.34 -1.28 -24.39
CA ASN A 281 -7.04 -1.38 -25.05
C ASN A 281 -6.92 -0.23 -26.06
N ASP A 282 -6.80 1.00 -25.56
CA ASP A 282 -6.27 2.09 -26.36
C ASP A 282 -4.77 2.12 -26.14
N LEU A 283 -4.06 1.40 -27.02
CA LEU A 283 -2.66 1.65 -27.31
C LEU A 283 -2.57 3.07 -27.87
N LEU A 284 -2.49 4.05 -26.97
CA LEU A 284 -2.07 5.39 -27.35
C LEU A 284 -0.66 5.26 -27.99
N PRO A 285 -0.41 5.99 -29.08
CA PRO A 285 0.92 6.04 -29.67
C PRO A 285 1.91 6.46 -28.58
N LEU A 286 3.09 5.84 -28.59
CA LEU A 286 4.28 6.24 -27.84
C LEU A 286 4.70 7.66 -28.28
N GLU A 287 3.89 8.67 -27.97
CA GLU A 287 4.30 10.06 -28.06
C GLU A 287 5.40 10.26 -27.01
N ILE A 288 6.62 10.31 -27.53
CA ILE A 288 7.79 11.04 -27.05
C ILE A 288 7.66 11.38 -25.57
N TYR A 289 8.15 10.46 -24.74
CA TYR A 289 8.34 10.68 -23.31
C TYR A 289 9.17 11.96 -23.14
N GLN A 290 8.52 13.08 -22.81
CA GLN A 290 9.24 14.29 -22.46
C GLN A 290 10.10 13.94 -21.24
N PRO A 291 11.42 14.22 -21.26
CA PRO A 291 12.29 13.89 -20.14
C PRO A 291 11.72 14.53 -18.88
N LEU A 292 11.29 13.69 -17.93
CA LEU A 292 10.79 14.14 -16.65
C LEU A 292 11.84 15.06 -16.02
N LYS A 293 11.43 16.25 -15.60
CA LYS A 293 12.31 17.16 -14.85
C LYS A 293 12.84 16.39 -13.63
N PRO A 294 14.14 16.54 -13.28
CA PRO A 294 14.76 15.74 -12.24
C PRO A 294 14.10 16.03 -10.89
N HIS A 295 13.18 15.15 -10.48
CA HIS A 295 12.58 15.18 -9.15
C HIS A 295 13.37 14.26 -8.20
N HIS A 296 13.72 14.78 -7.02
CA HIS A 296 14.51 14.06 -6.01
C HIS A 296 13.60 13.13 -5.19
N LEU A 297 13.19 12.00 -5.80
CA LEU A 297 12.32 11.01 -5.15
C LEU A 297 13.07 9.77 -4.66
N PRO A 298 13.31 9.60 -3.35
CA PRO A 298 13.71 8.30 -2.81
C PRO A 298 12.68 7.21 -3.14
N LEU A 299 13.19 6.08 -3.65
CA LEU A 299 12.43 4.90 -4.02
C LEU A 299 12.66 3.79 -2.99
N VAL A 300 11.59 3.18 -2.51
CA VAL A 300 11.63 2.01 -1.63
C VAL A 300 10.78 0.91 -2.23
N LEU A 301 11.33 -0.29 -2.28
CA LEU A 301 10.59 -1.50 -2.56
C LEU A 301 10.65 -2.39 -1.33
N ALA A 302 9.50 -2.71 -0.77
CA ALA A 302 9.35 -3.55 0.40
C ALA A 302 8.50 -4.78 0.08
#